data_AF-A0AAJ0BBL1-F1
#
_entry.id   AF-A0AAJ0BBL1-F1
#
_cell.length_a   1.000
_cell.length_b   1.000
_cell.length_c   1.000
_cell.angle_alpha   90.00
_cell.angle_beta   90.00
_cell.angle_gamma   90.00
#
_symmetry.space_group_name_H-M   'P 1'
#
loop_
_entity.id
_entity.type
_entity.pdbx_description
1 polymer ?
#
loop_
_entity_poly.entity_id
_entity_poly.type
_entity_poly.pdbx_seq_one_letter_code
_entity_poly.pdbx_strand_id
1 'polypeptide(L)'
;MAQDPRGLIQKAEKTLQSAGGGFSFFGGGKEDKYQNAADLYVQAGNAFKLDQQNKEAGMAFEKAASVFRDKLNELDDAANVMIDAFKVYRKDYPEDAVRCVEVAIRHYTSKGNFRRAASHKEAQGEVLETGIGDRKRALEAYQAAAQWYEGDNASAIANKLWLKVADIAALEGDYYRAIENYEKVADASVNNNLMRYSVKEYFLKAGISVLATKDLVSTRRNLDRYREKDPSFGATREYQLLMDLTEAVEAGNQEGFTEKLYAFDQMSRLDKWKTEILVRIKNQIEEADNEFS
;
A
#
# COMPACT_ATOMS: atom_id res chain seq x y z
N MET A 1 26.13 22.11 20.37
CA MET A 1 24.85 22.72 20.81
C MET A 1 23.91 22.65 19.63
N ALA A 2 22.87 21.82 19.69
CA ALA A 2 21.82 21.86 18.68
C ALA A 2 21.23 23.28 18.69
N GLN A 3 21.12 23.92 17.52
CA GLN A 3 20.49 25.23 17.42
C GLN A 3 19.03 25.10 17.85
N ASP A 4 18.54 25.99 18.70
CA ASP A 4 17.15 25.99 19.15
C ASP A 4 16.21 26.04 17.93
N PRO A 5 15.41 24.99 17.67
CA PRO A 5 14.58 24.88 16.47
C PRO A 5 13.53 26.00 16.40
N ARG A 6 13.04 26.48 17.55
CA ARG A 6 12.09 27.61 17.58
C ARG A 6 12.76 28.92 17.20
N GLY A 7 14.00 29.12 17.64
CA GLY A 7 14.83 30.24 17.22
C GLY A 7 15.09 30.25 15.71
N LEU A 8 15.25 29.07 15.09
CA LEU A 8 15.40 28.95 13.64
C LEU A 8 14.12 29.32 12.88
N ILE A 9 12.95 28.89 13.35
CA ILE A 9 11.66 29.30 12.77
C ILE A 9 11.49 30.83 12.80
N GLN A 10 11.77 31.46 13.93
CA GLN A 10 11.65 32.92 14.05
C GLN A 10 12.61 33.66 13.11
N LYS A 11 13.83 33.14 12.92
CA LYS A 11 14.77 33.68 11.95
C LYS A 11 14.24 33.51 10.52
N ALA A 12 13.73 32.34 10.18
CA ALA A 12 13.15 32.06 8.86
C ALA A 12 11.99 33.02 8.55
N GLU A 13 11.07 33.24 9.50
CA GLU A 13 9.93 34.15 9.35
C GLU A 13 10.37 35.61 9.14
N LYS A 14 11.35 36.09 9.91
CA LYS A 14 11.91 37.44 9.73
C LYS A 14 12.59 37.60 8.37
N THR A 15 13.39 36.61 7.95
CA THR A 15 14.03 36.63 6.62
C THR A 15 12.99 36.65 5.51
N LEU A 16 11.93 35.82 5.61
CA LEU A 16 10.84 35.77 4.64
C LEU A 16 10.08 37.11 4.54
N GLN A 17 9.78 37.75 5.67
CA GLN A 17 9.14 39.08 5.69
C GLN A 17 10.04 40.15 5.05
N SER A 18 11.34 40.11 5.34
CA SER A 18 12.31 41.07 4.77
C SER A 18 12.48 40.93 3.25
N ALA A 19 12.17 39.76 2.69
CA ALA A 19 12.18 39.52 1.24
C ALA A 19 10.92 40.09 0.55
N GLY A 20 9.81 40.22 1.29
CA GLY A 20 8.55 40.79 0.79
C GLY A 20 8.47 42.31 0.82
N GLY A 21 9.22 42.98 1.71
CA GLY A 21 9.27 44.43 1.81
C GLY A 21 10.22 45.06 0.78
N GLY A 22 9.74 46.02 -0.01
CA GLY A 22 10.47 46.67 -1.11
C GLY A 22 11.72 47.50 -0.74
N PHE A 23 12.28 47.36 0.47
CA PHE A 23 13.51 48.02 0.90
C PHE A 23 14.65 46.99 1.03
N SER A 24 15.28 46.62 -0.09
CA SER A 24 16.52 45.83 -0.06
C SER A 24 17.72 46.78 -0.12
N PHE A 25 18.09 47.38 1.01
CA PHE A 25 19.19 48.36 1.08
C PHE A 25 20.53 47.75 1.54
N PHE A 26 20.55 46.52 2.08
CA PHE A 26 21.78 45.84 2.49
C PHE A 26 21.62 44.31 2.34
N GLY A 27 22.38 43.70 1.43
CA GLY A 27 22.67 42.26 1.38
C GLY A 27 21.65 41.36 0.69
N GLY A 28 22.01 40.88 -0.52
CA GLY A 28 21.38 39.75 -1.22
C GLY A 28 20.18 40.08 -2.10
N GLY A 29 20.04 39.35 -3.22
CA GLY A 29 18.86 39.39 -4.07
C GLY A 29 17.62 38.91 -3.32
N LYS A 30 16.42 39.29 -3.79
CA LYS A 30 15.14 38.85 -3.21
C LYS A 30 15.02 37.32 -3.18
N GLU A 31 15.52 36.68 -4.22
CA GLU A 31 15.60 35.23 -4.37
C GLU A 31 16.51 34.58 -3.32
N ASP A 32 17.72 35.12 -3.12
CA ASP A 32 18.65 34.65 -2.07
C ASP A 32 18.01 34.70 -0.68
N LYS A 33 17.20 35.72 -0.39
CA LYS A 33 16.50 35.83 0.91
C LYS A 33 15.41 34.77 1.05
N TYR A 34 14.69 34.43 -0.02
CA TYR A 34 13.73 33.33 0.00
C TYR A 34 14.43 31.98 0.15
N GLN A 35 15.56 31.76 -0.53
CA GLN A 35 16.39 30.57 -0.38
C GLN A 35 16.84 30.39 1.08
N ASN A 36 17.44 31.44 1.64
CA ASN A 36 17.89 31.44 3.03
C ASN A 36 16.75 31.18 4.02
N ALA A 37 15.55 31.72 3.75
CA ALA A 37 14.38 31.45 4.59
C ALA A 37 13.94 29.98 4.51
N ALA A 38 13.91 29.40 3.31
CA ALA A 38 13.58 28.00 3.10
C ALA A 38 14.59 27.06 3.78
N ASP A 39 15.89 27.34 3.64
CA ASP A 39 16.96 26.57 4.27
C ASP A 39 16.88 26.63 5.81
N LEU A 40 16.54 27.79 6.39
CA LEU A 40 16.32 27.92 7.83
C LEU A 40 15.13 27.10 8.31
N TYR A 41 14.06 27.01 7.54
CA TYR A 41 12.93 26.13 7.85
C TYR A 41 13.31 24.65 7.77
N VAL A 42 14.10 24.24 6.77
CA VAL A 42 14.61 22.85 6.67
C VAL A 42 15.52 22.52 7.86
N GLN A 43 16.41 23.44 8.25
CA GLN A 43 17.26 23.28 9.43
C GLN A 43 16.43 23.14 10.70
N ALA A 44 15.39 23.97 10.87
CA ALA A 44 14.46 23.86 12.00
C ALA A 44 13.73 22.52 12.00
N GLY A 45 13.24 22.05 10.85
CA GLY A 45 12.57 20.75 10.70
C GLY A 45 13.48 19.59 11.10
N ASN A 46 14.74 19.61 10.67
CA ASN A 46 15.75 18.62 11.05
C ASN A 46 16.07 18.65 12.56
N ALA A 47 16.13 19.84 13.17
CA ALA A 47 16.33 19.98 14.61
C ALA A 47 15.13 19.46 15.42
N PHE A 48 13.88 19.81 15.03
CA PHE A 48 12.67 19.25 15.64
C PHE A 48 12.59 17.73 15.50
N LYS A 49 13.00 17.19 14.35
CA LYS A 49 13.08 15.75 14.11
C LYS A 49 14.07 15.06 15.06
N LEU A 50 15.21 15.69 15.34
CA LEU A 50 16.20 15.19 16.31
C LEU A 50 15.62 15.16 17.74
N ASP A 51 14.81 16.17 18.08
CA ASP A 51 14.12 16.29 19.36
C ASP A 51 12.82 15.44 19.44
N GLN A 52 12.54 14.61 18.44
CA GLN A 52 11.33 13.77 18.31
C GLN A 52 10.01 14.57 18.30
N GLN A 53 10.07 15.87 18.00
CA GLN A 53 8.90 16.74 17.83
C GLN A 53 8.39 16.64 16.39
N ASN A 54 7.78 15.50 16.07
CA ASN A 54 7.40 15.13 14.70
C ASN A 54 6.39 16.10 14.06
N LYS A 55 5.47 16.67 14.86
CA LYS A 55 4.47 17.62 14.36
C LYS A 55 5.14 18.92 13.93
N GLU A 56 5.95 19.50 14.81
CA GLU A 56 6.67 20.74 14.57
C GLU A 56 7.68 20.58 13.43
N ALA A 57 8.34 19.42 13.35
CA ALA A 57 9.24 19.09 12.24
C ALA A 57 8.50 19.11 10.90
N GLY A 58 7.36 18.44 10.80
CA GLY A 58 6.57 18.39 9.59
C GLY A 58 6.05 19.77 9.18
N MET A 59 5.56 20.56 10.13
CA MET A 59 5.09 21.93 9.87
C MET A 59 6.22 22.83 9.36
N ALA A 60 7.44 22.66 9.88
CA ALA A 60 8.61 23.40 9.40
C ALA A 60 8.97 23.01 7.96
N PHE A 61 8.96 21.72 7.63
CA PHE A 61 9.17 21.25 6.25
C PHE A 61 8.08 21.74 5.29
N GLU A 62 6.81 21.74 5.70
CA GLU A 62 5.73 22.29 4.87
C GLU A 62 5.89 23.78 4.60
N LYS A 63 6.32 24.56 5.61
CA LYS A 63 6.67 25.97 5.41
C LYS A 63 7.82 26.13 4.42
N ALA A 64 8.90 25.35 4.55
CA ALA A 64 9.99 25.34 3.57
C ALA A 64 9.49 25.03 2.15
N ALA A 65 8.71 23.95 1.98
CA ALA A 65 8.16 23.55 0.69
C ALA A 65 7.26 24.62 0.06
N SER A 66 6.48 25.36 0.86
CA SER A 66 5.68 26.49 0.38
C SER A 66 6.54 27.65 -0.14
N VAL A 67 7.68 27.93 0.48
CA VAL A 67 8.61 28.98 0.02
C VAL A 67 9.27 28.54 -1.29
N PHE A 68 9.77 27.31 -1.36
CA PHE A 68 10.34 26.75 -2.60
C PHE A 68 9.35 26.81 -3.76
N ARG A 69 8.10 26.40 -3.55
CA ARG A 69 7.07 26.42 -4.59
C ARG A 69 6.62 27.83 -4.95
N ASP A 70 6.20 28.63 -3.97
CA ASP A 70 5.43 29.85 -4.23
C ASP A 70 6.31 31.10 -4.43
N LYS A 71 7.58 31.06 -4.00
CA LYS A 71 8.51 32.21 -4.06
C LYS A 71 9.70 31.98 -4.99
N LEU A 72 10.20 30.74 -5.06
CA LEU A 72 11.38 30.38 -5.84
C LEU A 72 11.03 29.61 -7.13
N ASN A 73 9.82 29.06 -7.23
CA ASN A 73 9.41 28.16 -8.31
C ASN A 73 10.32 26.90 -8.44
N GLU A 74 10.94 26.49 -7.34
CA GLU A 74 11.80 25.30 -7.24
C GLU A 74 10.95 24.08 -6.85
N LEU A 75 10.23 23.55 -7.84
CA LEU A 75 9.26 22.47 -7.61
C LEU A 75 9.91 21.15 -7.16
N ASP A 76 11.16 20.89 -7.57
CA ASP A 76 11.91 19.69 -7.14
C ASP A 76 12.24 19.74 -5.66
N ASP A 77 12.76 20.87 -5.18
CA ASP A 77 13.11 21.04 -3.77
C ASP A 77 11.87 21.06 -2.90
N ALA A 78 10.79 21.71 -3.35
CA ALA A 78 9.48 21.62 -2.70
C ALA A 78 9.01 20.16 -2.56
N ALA A 79 9.11 19.34 -3.61
CA ALA A 79 8.72 17.93 -3.56
C ALA A 79 9.62 17.11 -2.62
N ASN A 80 10.94 17.31 -2.67
CA ASN A 80 11.89 16.62 -1.80
C ASN A 80 11.62 16.93 -0.31
N VAL A 81 11.38 18.19 0.02
CA VAL A 81 11.06 18.61 1.39
C VAL A 81 9.70 18.06 1.84
N MET A 82 8.71 17.96 0.95
CA MET A 82 7.43 17.32 1.27
C MET A 82 7.57 15.82 1.56
N ILE A 83 8.54 15.14 0.95
CA ILE A 83 8.88 13.75 1.31
C ILE A 83 9.51 13.68 2.72
N ASP A 84 10.30 14.67 3.12
CA ASP A 84 10.83 14.72 4.49
C ASP A 84 9.74 15.02 5.52
N ALA A 85 8.77 15.88 5.19
CA ALA A 85 7.54 16.07 5.96
C ALA A 85 6.74 14.75 6.10
N PHE A 86 6.56 14.01 4.99
CA PHE A 86 5.91 12.69 5.03
C PHE A 86 6.59 11.74 6.02
N LYS A 87 7.93 11.66 6.00
CA LYS A 87 8.68 10.74 6.88
C LYS A 87 8.47 11.04 8.36
N VAL A 88 8.37 12.31 8.75
CA VAL A 88 8.16 12.70 10.16
C VAL A 88 6.70 12.55 10.58
N TYR A 89 5.75 12.84 9.70
CA TYR A 89 4.32 12.68 10.02
C TYR A 89 3.85 11.23 10.03
N ARG A 90 4.54 10.33 9.30
CA ARG A 90 4.10 8.95 9.02
C ARG A 90 3.56 8.16 10.22
N LYS A 91 4.15 8.36 11.41
CA LYS A 91 3.81 7.61 12.62
C LYS A 91 2.65 8.20 13.41
N ASP A 92 2.68 9.51 13.64
CA ASP A 92 1.79 10.17 14.61
C ASP A 92 0.64 10.92 13.92
N TYR A 93 0.82 11.32 12.65
CA TYR A 93 -0.12 12.13 11.87
C TYR A 93 -0.28 11.55 10.45
N PRO A 94 -0.87 10.35 10.31
CA PRO A 94 -0.87 9.64 9.04
C PRO A 94 -1.65 10.35 7.92
N GLU A 95 -2.72 11.10 8.22
CA GLU A 95 -3.44 11.91 7.23
C GLU A 95 -2.59 13.07 6.68
N ASP A 96 -1.84 13.76 7.55
CA ASP A 96 -0.91 14.80 7.11
C ASP A 96 0.23 14.21 6.27
N ALA A 97 0.72 13.03 6.64
CA ALA A 97 1.71 12.30 5.85
C ALA A 97 1.16 12.03 4.43
N VAL A 98 -0.04 11.47 4.31
CA VAL A 98 -0.70 11.17 3.03
C VAL A 98 -0.86 12.43 2.19
N ARG A 99 -1.24 13.57 2.79
CA ARG A 99 -1.34 14.87 2.11
C ARG A 99 0.01 15.34 1.58
N CYS A 100 1.07 15.27 2.39
CA CYS A 100 2.41 15.72 2.01
C CYS A 100 2.98 14.87 0.86
N VAL A 101 2.90 13.54 0.95
CA VAL A 101 3.45 12.64 -0.08
C VAL A 101 2.69 12.76 -1.41
N GLU A 102 1.38 13.03 -1.38
CA GLU A 102 0.57 13.22 -2.59
C GLU A 102 1.08 14.38 -3.45
N VAL A 103 1.55 15.48 -2.84
CA VAL A 103 2.15 16.61 -3.56
C VAL A 103 3.42 16.16 -4.29
N ALA A 104 4.29 15.40 -3.61
CA ALA A 104 5.53 14.90 -4.19
C ALA A 104 5.27 13.87 -5.30
N ILE A 105 4.29 12.98 -5.13
CA ILE A 105 3.87 12.01 -6.14
C ILE A 105 3.42 12.74 -7.41
N ARG A 106 2.55 13.73 -7.29
CA ARG A 106 2.08 14.53 -8.44
C ARG A 106 3.24 15.15 -9.20
N HIS A 107 4.19 15.76 -8.49
CA HIS A 107 5.39 16.33 -9.09
C HIS A 107 6.23 15.30 -9.85
N TYR A 108 6.54 14.16 -9.23
CA TYR A 108 7.33 13.11 -9.90
C TYR A 108 6.60 12.50 -11.08
N THR A 109 5.27 12.35 -11.01
CA THR A 109 4.47 11.89 -12.17
C THR A 109 4.47 12.90 -13.30
N SER A 110 4.33 14.22 -13.04
CA SER A 110 4.38 15.24 -14.09
C SER A 110 5.74 15.34 -14.76
N LYS A 111 6.81 14.95 -14.07
CA LYS A 111 8.16 14.85 -14.62
C LYS A 111 8.45 13.54 -15.37
N GLY A 112 7.50 12.60 -15.41
CA GLY A 112 7.69 11.28 -16.00
C GLY A 112 8.56 10.33 -15.17
N ASN A 113 8.85 10.65 -13.91
CA ASN A 113 9.62 9.78 -13.02
C ASN A 113 8.69 8.79 -12.29
N PHE A 114 8.10 7.88 -13.07
CA PHE A 114 7.10 6.93 -12.58
C PHE A 114 7.66 5.96 -11.53
N ARG A 115 8.93 5.56 -11.64
CA ARG A 115 9.56 4.67 -10.66
C ARG A 115 9.66 5.29 -9.27
N ARG A 116 10.07 6.55 -9.16
CA ARG A 116 10.09 7.26 -7.87
C ARG A 116 8.68 7.54 -7.36
N ALA A 117 7.77 7.95 -8.25
CA ALA A 117 6.37 8.15 -7.89
C ALA A 117 5.74 6.87 -7.33
N ALA A 118 6.02 5.69 -7.94
CA ALA A 118 5.52 4.40 -7.49
C ALA A 118 6.01 4.02 -6.10
N SER A 119 7.29 4.28 -5.79
CA SER A 119 7.83 4.03 -4.44
C SER A 119 7.12 4.87 -3.38
N HIS A 120 6.85 6.15 -3.69
CA HIS A 120 6.11 7.02 -2.78
C HIS A 120 4.62 6.64 -2.71
N LYS A 121 4.02 6.15 -3.79
CA LYS A 121 2.64 5.66 -3.83
C LYS A 121 2.46 4.36 -3.04
N GLU A 122 3.45 3.44 -3.07
CA GLU A 122 3.51 2.26 -2.21
C GLU A 122 3.56 2.67 -0.73
N ALA A 123 4.42 3.64 -0.37
CA ALA A 123 4.52 4.15 0.98
C ALA A 123 3.23 4.86 1.45
N GLN A 124 2.55 5.58 0.54
CA GLN A 124 1.22 6.16 0.80
C GLN A 124 0.20 5.05 1.10
N GLY A 125 0.17 3.99 0.30
CA GLY A 125 -0.70 2.82 0.50
C GLY A 125 -0.46 2.14 1.85
N GLU A 126 0.80 2.02 2.28
CA GLU A 126 1.14 1.43 3.59
C GLU A 126 0.59 2.26 4.76
N VAL A 127 0.69 3.58 4.68
CA VAL A 127 0.13 4.49 5.70
C VAL A 127 -1.40 4.44 5.72
N LEU A 128 -2.03 4.37 4.54
CA LEU A 128 -3.48 4.23 4.44
C LEU A 128 -3.95 2.90 5.04
N GLU A 129 -3.28 1.80 4.72
CA GLU A 129 -3.59 0.46 5.21
C GLU A 129 -3.37 0.33 6.72
N THR A 130 -2.20 0.71 7.23
CA THR A 130 -1.77 0.43 8.60
C THR A 130 -2.00 1.58 9.57
N GLY A 131 -1.83 2.82 9.12
CA GLY A 131 -1.94 4.02 9.96
C GLY A 131 -3.37 4.54 10.09
N ILE A 132 -4.12 4.54 8.98
CA ILE A 132 -5.51 5.05 8.94
C ILE A 132 -6.53 3.91 8.99
N GLY A 133 -6.19 2.75 8.42
CA GLY A 133 -7.13 1.64 8.25
C GLY A 133 -8.09 1.82 7.06
N ASP A 134 -7.81 2.76 6.15
CA ASP A 134 -8.60 2.98 4.94
C ASP A 134 -8.12 2.06 3.82
N ARG A 135 -8.74 0.87 3.79
CA ARG A 135 -8.44 -0.19 2.82
C ARG A 135 -8.77 0.23 1.38
N LYS A 136 -9.81 1.03 1.16
CA LYS A 136 -10.23 1.43 -0.19
C LYS A 136 -9.21 2.36 -0.84
N ARG A 137 -8.80 3.41 -0.12
CA ARG A 137 -7.73 4.31 -0.60
C ARG A 137 -6.39 3.58 -0.72
N ALA A 138 -6.08 2.67 0.20
CA ALA A 138 -4.86 1.86 0.12
C ALA A 138 -4.84 0.98 -1.14
N LEU A 139 -5.97 0.36 -1.48
CA LEU A 139 -6.13 -0.46 -2.67
C LEU A 139 -5.90 0.33 -3.97
N GLU A 140 -6.47 1.53 -4.07
CA GLU A 140 -6.23 2.44 -5.21
C GLU A 140 -4.76 2.85 -5.32
N ALA A 141 -4.13 3.16 -4.19
CA ALA A 141 -2.71 3.54 -4.14
C ALA A 141 -1.80 2.39 -4.59
N TYR A 142 -2.03 1.17 -4.08
CA TYR A 142 -1.26 0.00 -4.48
C TYR A 142 -1.47 -0.40 -5.94
N GLN A 143 -2.70 -0.26 -6.46
CA GLN A 143 -2.98 -0.51 -7.88
C GLN A 143 -2.21 0.46 -8.78
N ALA A 144 -2.27 1.77 -8.48
CA ALA A 144 -1.54 2.78 -9.26
C ALA A 144 -0.02 2.54 -9.22
N ALA A 145 0.52 2.22 -8.03
CA ALA A 145 1.93 1.90 -7.86
C ALA A 145 2.32 0.63 -8.67
N ALA A 146 1.51 -0.42 -8.65
CA ALA A 146 1.75 -1.66 -9.38
C ALA A 146 1.77 -1.42 -10.90
N GLN A 147 0.81 -0.65 -11.42
CA GLN A 147 0.75 -0.27 -12.84
C GLN A 147 1.99 0.52 -13.28
N TRP A 148 2.46 1.47 -12.47
CA TRP A 148 3.68 2.22 -12.78
C TRP A 148 4.93 1.35 -12.75
N TYR A 149 5.05 0.42 -11.80
CA TYR A 149 6.16 -0.53 -11.77
C TYR A 149 6.13 -1.52 -12.95
N GLU A 150 4.94 -1.95 -13.36
CA GLU A 150 4.77 -2.80 -14.56
C GLU A 150 5.21 -2.07 -15.83
N GLY A 151 4.84 -0.79 -15.97
CA GLY A 151 5.31 0.07 -17.06
C GLY A 151 6.82 0.33 -17.07
N ASP A 152 7.48 0.32 -15.89
CA ASP A 152 8.93 0.45 -15.73
C ASP A 152 9.68 -0.90 -15.87
N ASN A 153 9.02 -1.95 -16.34
CA ASN A 153 9.56 -3.33 -16.44
C ASN A 153 10.04 -3.92 -15.10
N ALA A 154 9.52 -3.44 -13.97
CA ALA A 154 9.84 -3.91 -12.62
C ALA A 154 8.84 -4.97 -12.14
N SER A 155 8.64 -6.03 -12.93
CA SER A 155 7.56 -7.02 -12.73
C SER A 155 7.58 -7.71 -11.35
N ALA A 156 8.76 -7.94 -10.76
CA ALA A 156 8.86 -8.55 -9.44
C ALA A 156 8.25 -7.66 -8.33
N ILE A 157 8.46 -6.34 -8.40
CA ILE A 157 7.91 -5.38 -7.45
C ILE A 157 6.41 -5.20 -7.73
N ALA A 158 6.03 -5.09 -9.02
CA ALA A 158 4.63 -5.01 -9.42
C ALA A 158 3.82 -6.21 -8.92
N ASN A 159 4.33 -7.43 -9.06
CA ASN A 159 3.67 -8.65 -8.58
C ASN A 159 3.42 -8.62 -7.07
N LYS A 160 4.38 -8.15 -6.27
CA LYS A 160 4.21 -7.98 -4.82
C LYS A 160 3.06 -7.04 -4.49
N LEU A 161 2.91 -5.94 -5.24
CA LEU A 161 1.83 -4.99 -5.04
C LEU A 161 0.49 -5.51 -5.56
N TRP A 162 0.47 -6.23 -6.68
CA TRP A 162 -0.74 -6.89 -7.18
C TRP A 162 -1.30 -7.91 -6.18
N LEU A 163 -0.42 -8.64 -5.46
CA LEU A 163 -0.84 -9.51 -4.36
C LEU A 163 -1.46 -8.73 -3.20
N LYS A 164 -0.91 -7.56 -2.83
CA LYS A 164 -1.53 -6.69 -1.83
C LYS A 164 -2.91 -6.17 -2.28
N VAL A 165 -3.03 -5.76 -3.55
CA VAL A 165 -4.31 -5.35 -4.14
C VAL A 165 -5.32 -6.49 -4.07
N ALA A 166 -4.92 -7.71 -4.40
CA ALA A 166 -5.77 -8.89 -4.33
C ALA A 166 -6.19 -9.21 -2.88
N ASP A 167 -5.23 -9.17 -1.95
CA ASP A 167 -5.49 -9.43 -0.53
C ASP A 167 -6.54 -8.44 0.02
N ILE A 168 -6.38 -7.13 -0.25
CA ILE A 168 -7.32 -6.10 0.20
C ILE A 168 -8.66 -6.21 -0.53
N ALA A 169 -8.67 -6.45 -1.85
CA ALA A 169 -9.90 -6.58 -2.62
C ALA A 169 -10.78 -7.72 -2.09
N ALA A 170 -10.18 -8.87 -1.77
CA ALA A 170 -10.90 -10.00 -1.19
C ALA A 170 -11.48 -9.67 0.20
N LEU A 171 -10.74 -8.92 1.03
CA LEU A 171 -11.24 -8.48 2.33
C LEU A 171 -12.39 -7.47 2.22
N GLU A 172 -12.40 -6.62 1.18
CA GLU A 172 -13.52 -5.72 0.88
C GLU A 172 -14.71 -6.43 0.22
N GLY A 173 -14.57 -7.70 -0.15
CA GLY A 173 -15.61 -8.53 -0.79
C GLY A 173 -15.62 -8.47 -2.32
N ASP A 174 -14.66 -7.78 -2.95
CA ASP A 174 -14.47 -7.80 -4.40
C ASP A 174 -13.63 -9.03 -4.81
N TYR A 175 -14.26 -10.20 -4.70
CA TYR A 175 -13.61 -11.47 -4.97
C TYR A 175 -13.19 -11.62 -6.44
N TYR A 176 -13.99 -11.11 -7.39
CA TYR A 176 -13.67 -11.18 -8.83
C TYR A 176 -12.33 -10.51 -9.14
N ARG A 177 -12.14 -9.31 -8.62
CA ARG A 177 -10.88 -8.57 -8.78
C ARG A 177 -9.72 -9.26 -8.06
N ALA A 178 -9.96 -9.84 -6.89
CA ALA A 178 -8.92 -10.59 -6.18
C ALA A 178 -8.45 -11.81 -7.00
N ILE A 179 -9.38 -12.59 -7.55
CA ILE A 179 -9.10 -13.78 -8.37
C ILE A 179 -8.26 -13.39 -9.59
N GLU A 180 -8.68 -12.36 -10.34
CA GLU A 180 -7.95 -11.90 -11.53
C GLU A 180 -6.50 -11.54 -11.21
N ASN A 181 -6.28 -10.82 -10.11
CA ASN A 181 -4.94 -10.40 -9.70
C ASN A 181 -4.07 -11.56 -9.19
N TYR A 182 -4.63 -12.50 -8.43
CA TYR A 182 -3.89 -13.70 -8.02
C TYR A 182 -3.50 -14.56 -9.22
N GLU A 183 -4.41 -14.77 -10.17
CA GLU A 183 -4.15 -15.54 -11.38
C GLU A 183 -3.10 -14.86 -12.27
N LYS A 184 -3.18 -13.55 -12.44
CA LYS A 184 -2.17 -12.76 -13.16
C LYS A 184 -0.77 -12.97 -12.55
N VAL A 185 -0.65 -12.87 -11.23
CA VAL A 185 0.64 -13.06 -10.54
C VAL A 185 1.09 -14.51 -10.58
N ALA A 186 0.17 -15.47 -10.45
CA ALA A 186 0.47 -16.90 -10.55
C ALA A 186 1.02 -17.24 -11.94
N ASP A 187 0.38 -16.78 -13.02
CA ASP A 187 0.81 -17.04 -14.41
C ASP A 187 2.20 -16.45 -14.69
N ALA A 188 2.49 -15.27 -14.15
CA ALA A 188 3.82 -14.67 -14.23
C ALA A 188 4.88 -15.44 -13.42
N SER A 189 4.47 -16.19 -12.39
CA SER A 189 5.35 -16.87 -11.44
C SER A 189 5.55 -18.36 -11.73
N VAL A 190 4.61 -19.02 -12.41
CA VAL A 190 4.65 -20.47 -12.76
C VAL A 190 5.90 -20.84 -13.55
N ASN A 191 6.31 -19.96 -14.47
CA ASN A 191 7.51 -20.18 -15.30
C ASN A 191 8.82 -19.81 -14.60
N ASN A 192 8.76 -19.26 -13.38
CA ASN A 192 9.93 -18.85 -12.62
C ASN A 192 10.26 -19.86 -11.52
N ASN A 193 11.33 -20.64 -11.71
CA ASN A 193 11.78 -21.66 -10.77
C ASN A 193 12.01 -21.16 -9.33
N LEU A 194 12.32 -19.87 -9.14
CA LEU A 194 12.49 -19.28 -7.81
C LEU A 194 11.16 -18.99 -7.10
N MET A 195 10.11 -18.69 -7.85
CA MET A 195 8.79 -18.32 -7.32
C MET A 195 7.81 -19.49 -7.30
N ARG A 196 8.17 -20.63 -7.89
CA ARG A 196 7.32 -21.83 -7.97
C ARG A 196 6.75 -22.28 -6.64
N TYR A 197 7.50 -22.14 -5.54
CA TYR A 197 7.01 -22.51 -4.20
C TYR A 197 5.92 -21.57 -3.67
N SER A 198 5.84 -20.34 -4.16
CA SER A 198 4.82 -19.36 -3.79
C SER A 198 3.56 -19.45 -4.65
N VAL A 199 3.64 -20.11 -5.82
CA VAL A 199 2.51 -20.24 -6.75
C VAL A 199 1.33 -20.97 -6.12
N LYS A 200 1.60 -22.05 -5.37
CA LYS A 200 0.57 -22.81 -4.64
C LYS A 200 -0.23 -21.95 -3.66
N GLU A 201 0.42 -20.96 -3.04
CA GLU A 201 -0.21 -20.02 -2.12
C GLU A 201 -1.13 -19.06 -2.89
N TYR A 202 -0.72 -18.60 -4.08
CA TYR A 202 -1.55 -17.74 -4.92
C TYR A 202 -2.78 -18.48 -5.44
N PHE A 203 -2.63 -19.74 -5.88
CA PHE A 203 -3.76 -20.58 -6.28
C PHE A 203 -4.67 -20.92 -5.10
N LEU A 204 -4.12 -21.12 -3.90
CA LEU A 204 -4.94 -21.29 -2.70
C LEU A 204 -5.80 -20.07 -2.43
N LYS A 205 -5.20 -18.87 -2.42
CA LYS A 205 -5.93 -17.62 -2.19
C LYS A 205 -6.96 -17.34 -3.30
N ALA A 206 -6.61 -17.60 -4.56
CA ALA A 206 -7.53 -17.49 -5.67
C ALA A 206 -8.71 -18.47 -5.50
N GLY A 207 -8.44 -19.75 -5.20
CA GLY A 207 -9.47 -20.77 -4.98
C GLY A 207 -10.41 -20.45 -3.82
N ILE A 208 -9.88 -19.99 -2.68
CA ILE A 208 -10.70 -19.52 -1.54
C ILE A 208 -11.57 -18.34 -1.98
N SER A 209 -11.02 -17.41 -2.78
CA SER A 209 -11.78 -16.26 -3.28
C SER A 209 -12.89 -16.66 -4.25
N VAL A 210 -12.67 -17.65 -5.13
CA VAL A 210 -13.72 -18.19 -6.01
C VAL A 210 -14.81 -18.86 -5.18
N LEU A 211 -14.44 -19.66 -4.18
CA LEU A 211 -15.40 -20.32 -3.29
C LEU A 211 -16.28 -19.30 -2.56
N ALA A 212 -15.73 -18.15 -2.16
CA ALA A 212 -16.46 -17.06 -1.54
C ALA A 212 -17.49 -16.37 -2.44
N THR A 213 -17.46 -16.59 -3.77
CA THR A 213 -18.45 -16.07 -4.72
C THR A 213 -19.75 -16.88 -4.77
N LYS A 214 -19.84 -18.00 -4.04
CA LYS A 214 -20.95 -18.97 -4.05
C LYS A 214 -21.18 -19.70 -5.39
N ASP A 215 -20.30 -19.50 -6.38
CA ASP A 215 -20.37 -20.23 -7.66
C ASP A 215 -19.47 -21.48 -7.63
N LEU A 216 -20.10 -22.60 -7.28
CA LEU A 216 -19.44 -23.92 -7.21
C LEU A 216 -18.99 -24.44 -8.59
N VAL A 217 -19.72 -24.08 -9.66
CA VAL A 217 -19.36 -24.47 -11.03
C VAL A 217 -18.07 -23.76 -11.45
N SER A 218 -17.99 -22.44 -11.19
CA SER A 218 -16.77 -21.67 -11.43
C SER A 218 -15.62 -22.15 -10.53
N THR A 219 -15.90 -22.54 -9.29
CA THR A 219 -14.89 -23.09 -8.37
C THR A 219 -14.24 -24.34 -8.96
N ARG A 220 -15.02 -25.37 -9.31
CA ARG A 220 -14.49 -26.61 -9.90
C ARG A 220 -13.71 -26.35 -11.19
N ARG A 221 -14.28 -25.53 -12.10
CA ARG A 221 -13.63 -25.17 -13.36
C ARG A 221 -12.28 -24.47 -13.14
N ASN A 222 -12.20 -23.56 -12.17
CA ASN A 222 -10.95 -22.86 -11.87
C ASN A 222 -9.91 -23.78 -11.23
N LEU A 223 -10.32 -24.71 -10.37
CA LEU A 223 -9.42 -25.70 -9.77
C LEU A 223 -8.83 -26.66 -10.81
N ASP A 224 -9.65 -27.13 -11.75
CA ASP A 224 -9.16 -27.93 -12.89
C ASP A 224 -8.14 -27.13 -13.72
N ARG A 225 -8.43 -25.85 -14.00
CA ARG A 225 -7.52 -24.95 -14.71
C ARG A 225 -6.21 -24.72 -13.95
N TYR A 226 -6.23 -24.60 -12.63
CA TYR A 226 -5.01 -24.45 -11.83
C TYR A 226 -4.15 -25.72 -11.86
N ARG A 227 -4.79 -26.90 -11.84
CA ARG A 227 -4.09 -28.19 -12.00
C ARG A 227 -3.47 -28.34 -13.39
N GLU A 228 -4.12 -27.85 -14.44
CA GLU A 228 -3.56 -27.84 -15.80
C GLU A 228 -2.35 -26.90 -15.91
N LYS A 229 -2.41 -25.73 -15.27
CA LYS A 229 -1.32 -24.74 -15.26
C LYS A 229 -0.10 -25.21 -14.48
N ASP A 230 -0.31 -25.84 -13.32
CA ASP A 230 0.76 -26.46 -12.54
C ASP A 230 0.37 -27.89 -12.16
N PRO A 231 0.88 -28.91 -12.90
CA PRO A 231 0.62 -30.31 -12.60
C PRO A 231 1.06 -30.73 -11.19
N SER A 232 2.02 -30.02 -10.59
CA SER A 232 2.45 -30.30 -9.21
C SER A 232 1.47 -29.80 -8.16
N PHE A 233 0.60 -28.83 -8.50
CA PHE A 233 -0.40 -28.29 -7.58
C PHE A 233 -1.40 -29.34 -7.13
N GLY A 234 -1.79 -30.27 -8.00
CA GLY A 234 -2.75 -31.34 -7.65
C GLY A 234 -2.29 -32.26 -6.52
N ALA A 235 -0.98 -32.40 -6.30
CA ALA A 235 -0.42 -33.20 -5.20
C ALA A 235 -0.19 -32.38 -3.91
N THR A 236 -0.52 -31.09 -3.92
CA THR A 236 -0.31 -30.21 -2.77
C THR A 236 -1.45 -30.29 -1.77
N ARG A 237 -1.15 -29.97 -0.52
CA ARG A 237 -2.16 -29.91 0.56
C ARG A 237 -3.15 -28.78 0.31
N GLU A 238 -2.67 -27.71 -0.32
CA GLU A 238 -3.43 -26.54 -0.70
C GLU A 238 -4.54 -26.90 -1.70
N TYR A 239 -4.25 -27.72 -2.71
CA TYR A 239 -5.27 -28.23 -3.63
C TYR A 239 -6.26 -29.19 -2.93
N GLN A 240 -5.75 -30.12 -2.12
CA GLN A 240 -6.62 -31.05 -1.37
C GLN A 240 -7.58 -30.30 -0.45
N LEU A 241 -7.11 -29.26 0.22
CA LEU A 241 -7.95 -28.40 1.04
C LEU A 241 -9.07 -27.76 0.22
N LEU A 242 -8.75 -27.16 -0.93
CA LEU A 242 -9.77 -26.53 -1.78
C LEU A 242 -10.85 -27.52 -2.23
N MET A 243 -10.48 -28.76 -2.55
CA MET A 243 -11.44 -29.81 -2.89
C MET A 243 -12.30 -30.19 -1.71
N ASP A 244 -11.69 -30.48 -0.56
CA ASP A 244 -12.40 -30.83 0.68
C ASP A 244 -13.39 -29.71 1.10
N LEU A 245 -12.99 -28.43 0.96
CA LEU A 245 -13.86 -27.29 1.27
C LEU A 245 -14.98 -27.13 0.24
N THR A 246 -14.71 -27.37 -1.05
CA THR A 246 -15.74 -27.30 -2.11
C THR A 246 -16.79 -28.38 -1.88
N GLU A 247 -16.39 -29.61 -1.57
CA GLU A 247 -17.30 -30.72 -1.25
C GLU A 247 -18.12 -30.43 0.01
N ALA A 248 -17.51 -29.86 1.06
CA ALA A 248 -18.21 -29.49 2.28
C ALA A 248 -19.26 -28.39 2.04
N VAL A 249 -18.95 -27.39 1.22
CA VAL A 249 -19.90 -26.34 0.84
C VAL A 249 -21.03 -26.90 -0.02
N GLU A 250 -20.75 -27.80 -0.96
CA GLU A 250 -21.76 -28.49 -1.77
C GLU A 250 -22.72 -29.35 -0.95
N ALA A 251 -22.20 -30.00 0.09
CA ALA A 251 -22.98 -30.85 0.98
C ALA A 251 -23.72 -30.07 2.09
N GLY A 252 -23.54 -28.75 2.20
CA GLY A 252 -24.05 -27.96 3.33
C GLY A 252 -23.39 -28.34 4.68
N ASN A 253 -22.26 -29.03 4.67
CA ASN A 253 -21.69 -29.62 5.89
C ASN A 253 -20.70 -28.66 6.58
N GLN A 254 -21.23 -27.79 7.44
CA GLN A 254 -20.45 -26.81 8.20
C GLN A 254 -19.44 -27.45 9.19
N GLU A 255 -19.79 -28.60 9.79
CA GLU A 255 -18.92 -29.35 10.69
C GLU A 255 -17.72 -29.93 9.94
N GLY A 256 -17.99 -30.57 8.80
CA GLY A 256 -16.96 -31.09 7.89
C GLY A 256 -16.03 -29.99 7.39
N PHE A 257 -16.57 -28.82 7.03
CA PHE A 257 -15.76 -27.66 6.65
C PHE A 257 -14.78 -27.25 7.78
N THR A 258 -15.26 -27.19 9.02
CA THR A 258 -14.43 -26.79 10.17
C THR A 258 -13.38 -27.85 10.51
N GLU A 259 -13.71 -29.14 10.43
CA GLU A 259 -12.77 -30.24 10.68
C GLU A 259 -11.60 -30.23 9.69
N LYS A 260 -11.90 -30.03 8.40
CA LYS A 260 -10.88 -29.95 7.34
C LYS A 260 -9.96 -28.75 7.51
N LEU A 261 -10.52 -27.59 7.90
CA LEU A 261 -9.72 -26.42 8.24
C LEU A 261 -8.81 -26.66 9.45
N TYR A 262 -9.30 -27.32 10.49
CA TYR A 262 -8.50 -27.66 11.67
C TYR A 262 -7.34 -28.59 11.30
N ALA A 263 -7.60 -29.65 10.52
CA ALA A 263 -6.58 -30.58 10.07
C ALA A 263 -5.50 -29.87 9.22
N PHE A 264 -5.90 -28.91 8.38
CA PHE A 264 -4.95 -28.10 7.62
C PHE A 264 -4.15 -27.16 8.52
N ASP A 265 -4.77 -26.45 9.46
CA ASP A 265 -4.10 -25.49 10.35
C ASP A 265 -3.01 -26.15 11.23
N GLN A 266 -3.23 -27.40 11.66
CA GLN A 266 -2.23 -28.19 12.40
C GLN A 266 -0.95 -28.45 11.59
N MET A 267 -1.06 -28.51 10.26
CA MET A 267 0.07 -28.77 9.37
C MET A 267 0.63 -27.50 8.74
N SER A 268 -0.24 -26.55 8.41
CA SER A 268 0.01 -25.32 7.67
C SER A 268 -0.85 -24.22 8.28
N ARG A 269 -0.24 -23.41 9.15
CA ARG A 269 -0.95 -22.38 9.91
C ARG A 269 -1.70 -21.41 8.99
N LEU A 270 -2.99 -21.23 9.25
CA LEU A 270 -3.82 -20.25 8.56
C LEU A 270 -3.42 -18.83 9.00
N ASP A 271 -3.18 -17.97 8.03
CA ASP A 271 -2.94 -16.55 8.30
C ASP A 271 -4.27 -15.82 8.55
N LYS A 272 -4.17 -14.56 8.99
CA LYS A 272 -5.33 -13.73 9.29
C LYS A 272 -6.25 -13.57 8.07
N TRP A 273 -5.68 -13.43 6.88
CA TRP A 273 -6.42 -13.26 5.64
C TRP A 273 -7.27 -14.49 5.30
N LYS A 274 -6.66 -15.70 5.33
CA LYS A 274 -7.38 -16.95 5.06
C LYS A 274 -8.48 -17.16 6.08
N THR A 275 -8.17 -16.95 7.36
CA THR A 275 -9.14 -17.10 8.45
C THR A 275 -10.36 -16.21 8.24
N GLU A 276 -10.17 -14.93 7.88
CA GLU A 276 -11.27 -13.99 7.70
C GLU A 276 -12.20 -14.41 6.55
N ILE A 277 -11.66 -14.81 5.41
CA ILE A 277 -12.48 -15.21 4.25
C ILE A 277 -13.11 -16.58 4.46
N LEU A 278 -12.39 -17.54 5.05
CA LEU A 278 -12.92 -18.87 5.35
C LEU A 278 -14.07 -18.80 6.37
N VAL A 279 -14.01 -17.89 7.34
CA VAL A 279 -15.15 -17.63 8.25
C VAL A 279 -16.34 -17.06 7.47
N ARG A 280 -16.12 -16.16 6.49
CA ARG A 280 -17.21 -15.68 5.62
C ARG A 280 -17.84 -16.83 4.84
N ILE A 281 -17.04 -17.72 4.24
CA ILE A 281 -17.54 -18.91 3.53
C ILE A 281 -18.32 -19.84 4.48
N LYS A 282 -17.80 -20.08 5.68
CA LYS A 282 -18.48 -20.90 6.70
C LYS A 282 -19.87 -20.34 7.05
N ASN A 283 -19.98 -19.03 7.22
CA ASN A 283 -21.27 -18.39 7.55
C ASN A 283 -22.25 -18.44 6.36
N GLN A 284 -21.75 -18.44 5.12
CA GLN A 284 -22.60 -18.60 3.93
C GLN A 284 -23.26 -19.98 3.84
N ILE A 285 -22.63 -21.03 4.37
CA ILE A 285 -23.23 -22.37 4.46
C ILE A 285 -24.43 -22.35 5.41
N GLU A 286 -24.27 -21.72 6.58
CA GLU A 286 -25.33 -21.61 7.59
C GLU A 286 -26.54 -20.79 7.10
N GLU A 287 -26.30 -19.71 6.35
CA GLU A 287 -27.38 -18.95 5.72
C GLU A 287 -28.20 -19.80 4.74
N ALA A 288 -27.54 -20.64 3.94
CA ALA A 288 -28.22 -21.51 2.99
C ALA A 288 -29.08 -22.55 3.72
N ASP A 289 -28.55 -23.23 4.74
CA ASP A 289 -29.31 -24.23 5.51
C ASP A 289 -30.56 -23.65 6.19
N ASN A 290 -30.48 -22.41 6.66
CA ASN A 290 -31.62 -21.69 7.28
C ASN A 290 -32.67 -21.22 6.26
N GLU A 291 -32.31 -20.94 5.00
CA GLU A 291 -33.29 -20.59 3.96
C GLU A 291 -34.09 -21.81 3.45
N PHE A 292 -33.55 -23.02 3.62
CA PHE A 292 -34.18 -24.28 3.20
C PHE A 292 -34.88 -25.05 4.34
N SER A 293 -34.81 -24.55 5.57
CA SER A 293 -35.47 -25.10 6.78
C SER A 293 -36.78 -24.38 7.10
#